data_AF-A0A5N0DX00-F1
#
_entry.id   AF-A0A5N0DX00-F1
#
_cell.length_a   1.000
_cell.length_b   1.000
_cell.length_c   1.000
_cell.angle_alpha   90.00
_cell.angle_beta   90.00
_cell.angle_gamma   90.00
#
_symmetry.space_group_name_H-M   'P 1'
#
loop_
_entity.id
_entity.type
_entity.pdbx_description
1 polymer ?
#
loop_
_entity_poly.entity_id
_entity_poly.type
_entity_poly.pdbx_seq_one_letter_code
_entity_poly.pdbx_strand_id
1 'polypeptide(L)'
;MRTAALGFACAALVTELAWLLFFDGSLGWITATAVAVVAVQVGTLGRVRVVSVVVRVVLGLLLLGSVADRFGLLGGPGDAGVSWGSFDAFVDYTRTLLPGFVSGLASPAAVAATILEFGLGIALVAGLVPRITAAGTAGLLAVFMLAMWTSLGFAAMSAYAVPVLAGGAALLVVAQKPVVERISAAEQRVLPEPA
;
A
#
# COMPACT_ATOMS: atom_id res chain seq x y z
N MET A 1 -16.36 4.22 -11.37
CA MET A 1 -15.35 4.09 -10.28
C MET A 1 -14.78 2.68 -10.16
N ARG A 2 -15.60 1.62 -10.03
CA ARG A 2 -15.08 0.23 -9.91
C ARG A 2 -14.26 -0.25 -11.11
N THR A 3 -14.72 0.07 -12.33
CA THR A 3 -13.99 -0.22 -13.58
C THR A 3 -12.62 0.45 -13.63
N ALA A 4 -12.53 1.70 -13.17
CA ALA A 4 -11.27 2.43 -13.08
C ALA A 4 -10.31 1.83 -12.05
N ALA A 5 -10.79 1.48 -10.85
CA ALA A 5 -9.96 0.84 -9.82
C ALA A 5 -9.44 -0.54 -10.25
N LEU A 6 -10.30 -1.34 -10.90
CA LEU A 6 -9.89 -2.62 -11.48
C LEU A 6 -8.88 -2.42 -12.62
N GLY A 7 -9.14 -1.46 -13.51
CA GLY A 7 -8.23 -1.12 -14.61
C GLY A 7 -6.85 -0.71 -14.09
N PHE A 8 -6.79 0.12 -13.04
CA PHE A 8 -5.54 0.52 -12.40
C PHE A 8 -4.80 -0.67 -11.79
N ALA A 9 -5.49 -1.53 -11.03
CA ALA A 9 -4.89 -2.73 -10.46
C ALA A 9 -4.36 -3.71 -11.53
N CYS A 10 -5.13 -3.94 -12.60
CA CYS A 10 -4.69 -4.75 -13.73
C CYS A 10 -3.48 -4.13 -14.43
N ALA A 11 -3.50 -2.83 -14.72
CA ALA A 11 -2.39 -2.14 -15.37
C ALA A 11 -1.12 -2.22 -14.51
N ALA A 12 -1.23 -2.00 -13.20
CA ALA A 12 -0.12 -2.13 -12.26
C ALA A 12 0.46 -3.56 -12.26
N LEU A 13 -0.38 -4.59 -12.18
CA LEU A 13 0.07 -5.99 -12.25
C LEU A 13 0.75 -6.33 -13.56
N VAL A 14 0.15 -5.95 -14.70
CA VAL A 14 0.72 -6.22 -16.02
C VAL A 14 2.06 -5.52 -16.17
N THR A 15 2.16 -4.28 -15.72
CA THR A 15 3.41 -3.51 -15.79
C THR A 15 4.50 -4.15 -14.92
N GLU A 16 4.16 -4.56 -13.70
CA GLU A 16 5.08 -5.23 -12.78
C GLU A 16 5.54 -6.58 -13.32
N LEU A 17 4.62 -7.41 -13.81
CA LEU A 17 4.94 -8.71 -14.40
C LEU A 17 5.79 -8.54 -15.68
N ALA A 18 5.49 -7.55 -16.51
CA ALA A 18 6.29 -7.27 -17.71
C ALA A 18 7.72 -6.84 -17.32
N TRP A 19 7.88 -5.99 -16.31
CA TRP A 19 9.19 -5.60 -15.81
C TRP A 19 9.99 -6.79 -15.26
N LEU A 20 9.35 -7.64 -14.44
CA LEU A 20 9.98 -8.85 -13.90
C LEU A 20 10.39 -9.85 -14.97
N LEU A 21 9.61 -9.99 -16.05
CA LEU A 21 9.86 -10.98 -17.10
C LEU A 21 10.83 -10.51 -18.19
N PHE A 22 10.86 -9.21 -18.49
CA PHE A 22 11.56 -8.68 -19.67
C PHE A 22 12.71 -7.71 -19.37
N PHE A 23 12.90 -7.28 -18.11
CA PHE A 23 13.85 -6.20 -17.76
C PHE A 23 14.72 -6.51 -16.53
N ASP A 24 15.17 -7.75 -16.37
CA ASP A 24 16.06 -8.20 -15.27
C ASP A 24 15.56 -7.79 -13.87
N GLY A 25 14.23 -7.76 -13.68
CA GLY A 25 13.62 -7.33 -12.43
C GLY A 25 14.05 -8.22 -11.26
N SER A 26 14.57 -7.62 -10.19
CA SER A 26 14.96 -8.37 -8.99
C SER A 26 13.71 -8.83 -8.24
N LEU A 27 13.46 -10.14 -8.19
CA LEU A 27 12.30 -10.69 -7.51
C LEU A 27 12.57 -10.85 -6.00
N GLY A 28 12.41 -9.77 -5.25
CA GLY A 28 12.33 -9.86 -3.80
C GLY A 28 11.11 -10.69 -3.37
N TRP A 29 11.22 -11.47 -2.29
CA TRP A 29 10.12 -12.29 -1.77
C TRP A 29 8.91 -11.44 -1.33
N ILE A 30 9.16 -10.20 -0.89
CA ILE A 30 8.12 -9.20 -0.58
C ILE A 30 7.34 -8.85 -1.84
N THR A 31 8.04 -8.52 -2.93
CA THR A 31 7.44 -8.16 -4.23
C THR A 31 6.65 -9.31 -4.83
N ALA A 32 7.21 -10.53 -4.78
CA ALA A 32 6.51 -11.73 -5.21
C ALA A 32 5.19 -11.94 -4.43
N THR A 33 5.24 -11.76 -3.10
CA THR A 33 4.06 -11.90 -2.23
C THR A 33 3.01 -10.83 -2.55
N ALA A 34 3.42 -9.57 -2.72
CA ALA A 34 2.54 -8.47 -3.09
C ALA A 34 1.83 -8.73 -4.43
N VAL A 35 2.59 -9.12 -5.45
CA VAL A 35 2.07 -9.46 -6.78
C VAL A 35 1.06 -10.61 -6.69
N ALA A 36 1.39 -11.70 -5.99
CA ALA A 36 0.49 -12.85 -5.86
C ALA A 36 -0.83 -12.47 -5.17
N VAL A 37 -0.75 -11.74 -4.05
CA VAL A 37 -1.93 -11.33 -3.28
C VAL A 37 -2.83 -10.41 -4.11
N VAL A 38 -2.27 -9.43 -4.81
CA VAL A 38 -3.04 -8.51 -5.65
C VAL A 38 -3.57 -9.20 -6.91
N ALA A 39 -2.83 -10.14 -7.50
CA ALA A 39 -3.32 -10.95 -8.62
C ALA A 39 -4.56 -11.77 -8.24
N VAL A 40 -4.57 -12.40 -7.06
CA VAL A 40 -5.75 -13.10 -6.54
C VAL A 40 -6.91 -12.13 -6.30
N GLN A 41 -6.63 -10.93 -5.77
CA GLN A 41 -7.63 -9.88 -5.61
C GLN A 41 -8.27 -9.45 -6.93
N VAL A 42 -7.46 -9.26 -7.96
CA VAL A 42 -7.92 -8.89 -9.31
C VAL A 42 -8.71 -10.03 -9.94
N GLY A 43 -8.22 -11.28 -9.86
CA GLY A 43 -8.92 -12.46 -10.38
C GLY A 43 -10.29 -12.68 -9.73
N THR A 44 -10.44 -12.28 -8.46
CA THR A 44 -11.73 -12.32 -7.75
C THR A 44 -12.56 -11.04 -7.89
N LEU A 45 -12.10 -10.06 -8.66
CA LEU A 45 -12.72 -8.74 -8.85
C LEU A 45 -13.01 -7.99 -7.53
N GLY A 46 -12.26 -8.30 -6.48
CA GLY A 46 -12.49 -7.84 -5.11
C GLY A 46 -13.84 -8.29 -4.51
N ARG A 47 -14.47 -9.33 -5.06
CA ARG A 47 -15.80 -9.82 -4.62
C ARG A 47 -15.71 -10.79 -3.45
N VAL A 48 -14.59 -11.50 -3.32
CA VAL A 48 -14.40 -12.52 -2.28
C VAL A 48 -13.94 -11.86 -0.98
N ARG A 49 -14.77 -11.95 0.07
CA ARG A 49 -14.52 -11.28 1.36
C ARG A 49 -13.18 -11.68 1.97
N VAL A 50 -12.85 -12.97 1.96
CA VAL A 50 -11.59 -13.49 2.52
C VAL A 50 -10.38 -12.86 1.82
N VAL A 51 -10.41 -12.77 0.49
CA VAL A 51 -9.34 -12.13 -0.30
C VAL A 51 -9.19 -10.66 0.07
N SER A 52 -10.28 -9.92 0.20
CA SER A 52 -10.24 -8.52 0.65
C SER A 52 -9.68 -8.35 2.07
N VAL A 53 -9.90 -9.33 2.96
CA VAL A 53 -9.29 -9.33 4.30
C VAL A 53 -7.80 -9.61 4.24
N VAL A 54 -7.37 -10.59 3.43
CA VAL A 54 -5.95 -10.92 3.25
C VAL A 54 -5.19 -9.72 2.68
N VAL A 55 -5.68 -9.12 1.59
CA VAL A 55 -5.06 -7.92 0.97
C VAL A 55 -4.94 -6.80 1.99
N ARG A 56 -5.99 -6.53 2.75
CA ARG A 56 -6.00 -5.50 3.80
C ARG A 56 -4.91 -5.75 4.83
N VAL A 57 -4.82 -6.97 5.36
CA VAL A 57 -3.83 -7.33 6.38
C VAL A 57 -2.42 -7.26 5.81
N VAL A 58 -2.18 -7.78 4.60
CA VAL A 58 -0.87 -7.73 3.94
C VAL A 58 -0.43 -6.29 3.72
N LEU A 59 -1.28 -5.42 3.17
CA LEU A 59 -0.98 -3.98 3.03
C LEU A 59 -0.64 -3.36 4.39
N GLY A 60 -1.42 -3.66 5.43
CA GLY A 60 -1.17 -3.14 6.77
C GLY A 60 0.17 -3.58 7.34
N LEU A 61 0.51 -4.86 7.21
CA LEU A 61 1.78 -5.41 7.68
C LEU A 61 2.99 -4.86 6.91
N LEU A 62 2.85 -4.59 5.60
CA LEU A 62 3.93 -3.98 4.81
C LEU A 62 4.20 -2.53 5.26
N LEU A 63 3.15 -1.74 5.53
CA LEU A 63 3.31 -0.38 6.08
C LEU A 63 3.90 -0.40 7.50
N LEU A 64 3.50 -1.36 8.34
CA LEU A 64 4.09 -1.50 9.68
C LEU A 64 5.54 -2.00 9.61
N GLY A 65 5.85 -2.85 8.64
CA GLY A 65 7.20 -3.32 8.36
C GLY A 65 8.13 -2.18 7.94
N SER A 66 7.68 -1.27 7.06
CA SER A 66 8.48 -0.08 6.70
C SER A 66 8.74 0.82 7.90
N VAL A 67 7.75 1.01 8.77
CA VAL A 67 7.94 1.76 10.02
C VAL A 67 8.92 1.05 10.95
N ALA A 68 8.80 -0.27 11.12
CA ALA A 68 9.70 -1.06 11.96
C ALA A 68 11.16 -1.00 11.47
N ASP A 69 11.36 -1.06 10.15
CA ASP A 69 12.67 -0.94 9.50
C ASP A 69 13.34 0.41 9.81
N ARG A 70 12.58 1.51 9.76
CA ARG A 70 13.07 2.87 10.09
C ARG A 70 13.53 3.02 11.54
N PHE A 71 13.03 2.18 12.44
CA PHE A 71 13.44 2.19 13.85
C PHE A 71 14.46 1.08 14.16
N GLY A 72 15.01 0.42 13.13
CA GLY A 72 16.06 -0.61 13.27
C GLY A 72 15.57 -1.93 13.86
N LEU A 73 14.26 -2.17 13.93
CA LEU A 73 13.70 -3.40 14.51
C LEU A 73 13.97 -4.64 13.63
N LEU A 74 14.32 -4.43 12.36
CA LEU A 74 14.61 -5.50 11.39
C LEU A 74 16.12 -5.68 11.14
N GLY A 75 16.97 -4.87 11.77
CA GLY A 75 18.42 -4.81 11.55
C GLY A 75 18.90 -3.38 11.34
N GLY A 76 20.22 -3.20 11.26
CA GLY A 76 20.87 -1.91 11.06
C GLY A 76 21.05 -1.53 9.59
N PRO A 77 21.40 -0.26 9.29
CA PRO A 77 21.65 0.18 7.93
C PRO A 77 22.71 -0.69 7.22
N GLY A 78 22.38 -1.24 6.06
CA GLY A 78 23.26 -2.10 5.25
C GLY A 78 23.14 -3.60 5.53
N ASP A 79 22.35 -4.01 6.53
CA ASP A 79 22.08 -5.43 6.78
C ASP A 79 21.22 -6.05 5.66
N ALA A 80 21.37 -7.35 5.46
CA ALA A 80 20.64 -8.08 4.41
C ALA A 80 19.12 -8.04 4.67
N GLY A 81 18.36 -7.50 3.70
CA GLY A 81 16.91 -7.38 3.80
C GLY A 81 16.41 -6.15 4.57
N VAL A 82 17.31 -5.25 4.98
CA VAL A 82 16.99 -3.95 5.58
C VAL A 82 17.01 -2.86 4.52
N SER A 83 15.99 -2.01 4.50
CA SER A 83 15.89 -0.93 3.51
C SER A 83 16.59 0.35 3.99
N TRP A 84 16.34 0.73 5.24
CA TRP A 84 16.88 1.93 5.87
C TRP A 84 17.61 1.60 7.18
N GLY A 85 16.99 0.81 8.07
CA GLY A 85 17.59 0.39 9.35
C GLY A 85 17.77 1.49 10.41
N SER A 86 17.58 2.76 10.04
CA SER A 86 17.56 3.90 10.96
C SER A 86 16.72 5.04 10.40
N PHE A 87 16.23 5.92 11.28
CA PHE A 87 15.37 7.02 10.87
C PHE A 87 16.17 8.07 10.10
N ASP A 88 17.43 8.29 10.45
CA ASP A 88 18.32 9.22 9.73
C ASP A 88 18.57 8.74 8.29
N ALA A 89 18.84 7.45 8.09
CA ALA A 89 18.97 6.87 6.76
C ALA A 89 17.67 7.03 5.95
N PHE A 90 16.51 6.91 6.59
CA PHE A 90 15.22 7.16 5.95
C PHE A 90 15.00 8.65 5.60
N VAL A 91 15.44 9.58 6.44
CA VAL A 91 15.39 11.02 6.14
C VAL A 91 16.29 11.35 4.94
N ASP A 92 17.49 10.75 4.88
CA ASP A 92 18.41 10.92 3.76
C ASP A 92 17.81 10.34 2.46
N TYR A 93 17.21 9.16 2.53
CA TYR A 93 16.46 8.58 1.41
C TYR A 93 15.27 9.46 0.99
N THR A 94 14.50 9.99 1.95
CA THR A 94 13.38 10.89 1.66
C THR A 94 13.85 12.14 0.92
N ARG A 95 15.05 12.65 1.25
CA ARG A 95 15.64 13.79 0.55
C ARG A 95 15.90 13.50 -0.93
N THR A 96 16.26 12.26 -1.29
CA THR A 96 16.47 11.88 -2.70
C THR A 96 15.16 11.79 -3.48
N LEU A 97 14.02 11.63 -2.80
CA LEU A 97 12.69 11.56 -3.42
C LEU A 97 12.04 12.93 -3.65
N LEU A 98 12.58 13.97 -3.02
CA LEU A 98 12.04 15.32 -3.08
C LEU A 98 12.71 16.12 -4.20
N PRO A 99 11.96 16.93 -4.96
CA PRO A 99 12.56 17.90 -5.86
C PRO A 99 13.56 18.80 -5.13
N GLY A 100 14.67 19.16 -5.78
CA GLY A 100 15.78 19.85 -5.12
C GLY A 100 15.40 21.11 -4.34
N PHE A 101 14.42 21.88 -4.84
CA PHE A 101 13.93 23.11 -4.19
C PHE A 101 13.12 22.88 -2.90
N VAL A 102 12.63 21.66 -2.64
CA VAL A 102 11.94 21.28 -1.38
C VAL A 102 12.72 20.26 -0.56
N SER A 103 13.97 19.96 -0.90
CA SER A 103 14.82 19.01 -0.18
C SER A 103 14.97 19.32 1.34
N GLY A 104 14.83 20.59 1.73
CA GLY A 104 14.79 21.02 3.14
C GLY A 104 13.58 20.48 3.93
N LEU A 105 12.54 20.00 3.25
CA LEU A 105 11.35 19.39 3.86
C LEU A 105 11.50 17.87 4.08
N ALA A 106 12.67 17.28 3.83
CA ALA A 106 12.89 15.84 3.95
C ALA A 106 12.52 15.29 5.34
N SER A 107 12.97 15.93 6.42
CA SER A 107 12.66 15.48 7.78
C SER A 107 11.15 15.60 8.11
N PRO A 108 10.49 16.75 7.89
CA PRO A 108 9.03 16.84 8.05
C PRO A 108 8.25 15.82 7.20
N ALA A 109 8.66 15.60 5.95
CA ALA A 109 8.02 14.63 5.06
C ALA A 109 8.21 13.19 5.57
N ALA A 110 9.41 12.85 6.04
CA ALA A 110 9.71 11.54 6.62
C ALA A 110 8.88 11.26 7.89
N VAL A 111 8.72 12.27 8.76
CA VAL A 111 7.86 12.18 9.94
C VAL A 111 6.40 11.98 9.54
N ALA A 112 5.89 12.81 8.62
CA ALA A 112 4.51 12.71 8.14
C ALA A 112 4.22 11.35 7.50
N ALA A 113 5.11 10.86 6.64
CA ALA A 113 5.04 9.52 6.05
C ALA A 113 4.97 8.44 7.13
N THR A 114 5.86 8.49 8.13
CA THR A 114 5.90 7.49 9.20
C THR A 114 4.62 7.47 10.04
N ILE A 115 4.08 8.64 10.39
CA ILE A 115 2.82 8.75 11.14
C ILE A 115 1.65 8.17 10.31
N LEU A 116 1.58 8.53 9.02
CA LEU A 116 0.53 8.05 8.13
C LEU A 116 0.62 6.54 7.92
N GLU A 117 1.81 5.99 7.64
CA GLU A 117 2.02 4.56 7.48
C GLU A 117 1.68 3.78 8.74
N PHE A 118 2.11 4.26 9.91
CA PHE A 118 1.82 3.61 11.18
C PHE A 118 0.31 3.60 11.46
N GLY A 119 -0.35 4.75 11.34
CA GLY A 119 -1.79 4.88 11.57
C GLY A 119 -2.63 4.07 10.59
N LEU A 120 -2.32 4.16 9.28
CA LEU A 120 -3.01 3.39 8.24
C LEU A 120 -2.72 1.89 8.38
N GLY A 121 -1.48 1.51 8.72
CA GLY A 121 -1.08 0.13 8.93
C GLY A 121 -1.88 -0.54 10.05
N ILE A 122 -1.96 0.10 11.22
CA ILE A 122 -2.80 -0.39 12.34
C ILE A 122 -4.26 -0.45 11.92
N ALA A 123 -4.80 0.63 11.32
CA ALA A 123 -6.20 0.68 10.93
C ALA A 123 -6.54 -0.39 9.87
N LEU A 124 -5.62 -0.70 8.96
CA LEU A 124 -5.76 -1.78 7.99
C LEU A 124 -5.79 -3.12 8.70
N VAL A 125 -4.83 -3.45 9.57
CA VAL A 125 -4.81 -4.74 10.28
C VAL A 125 -6.07 -4.91 11.15
N ALA A 126 -6.41 -3.89 11.96
CA ALA A 126 -7.56 -3.91 12.85
C ALA A 126 -8.92 -3.84 12.12
N GLY A 127 -8.95 -3.27 10.91
CA GLY A 127 -10.17 -3.20 10.09
C GLY A 127 -11.07 -2.02 10.42
N LEU A 128 -10.45 -0.96 10.93
CA LEU A 128 -11.13 0.28 11.26
C LEU A 128 -11.49 1.02 9.96
N VAL A 129 -12.75 1.45 9.86
CA VAL A 129 -13.31 2.23 8.74
C VAL A 129 -12.69 1.87 7.36
N PRO A 130 -12.74 0.58 6.95
CA PRO A 130 -11.76 0.01 6.02
C PRO A 130 -11.80 0.61 4.62
N ARG A 131 -12.92 1.23 4.22
CA ARG A 131 -13.00 1.98 2.95
C ARG A 131 -12.16 3.26 2.99
N ILE A 132 -12.24 4.02 4.08
CA ILE A 132 -11.48 5.27 4.27
C ILE A 132 -10.00 4.94 4.42
N THR A 133 -9.69 3.93 5.23
CA THR A 133 -8.30 3.47 5.43
C THR A 133 -7.66 2.97 4.14
N ALA A 134 -8.40 2.19 3.33
CA ALA A 134 -7.92 1.77 2.02
C ALA A 134 -7.71 2.95 1.07
N ALA A 135 -8.56 3.98 1.13
CA ALA A 135 -8.43 5.17 0.28
C ALA A 135 -7.21 6.00 0.69
N GLY A 136 -7.00 6.20 1.99
CA GLY A 136 -5.79 6.85 2.52
C GLY A 136 -4.53 6.10 2.13
N THR A 137 -4.55 4.77 2.21
CA THR A 137 -3.42 3.92 1.80
C THR A 137 -3.14 4.01 0.30
N ALA A 138 -4.18 3.97 -0.54
CA ALA A 138 -4.03 4.13 -1.98
C ALA A 138 -3.46 5.51 -2.34
N GLY A 139 -3.92 6.58 -1.65
CA GLY A 139 -3.39 7.93 -1.82
C GLY A 139 -1.93 8.05 -1.41
N LEU A 140 -1.57 7.52 -0.24
CA LEU A 140 -0.19 7.51 0.26
C LEU A 140 0.75 6.76 -0.70
N LEU A 141 0.37 5.55 -1.13
CA LEU A 141 1.17 4.75 -2.06
C LEU A 141 1.26 5.41 -3.44
N ALA A 142 0.23 6.13 -3.90
CA ALA A 142 0.30 6.90 -5.14
C ALA A 142 1.30 8.07 -5.04
N VAL A 143 1.39 8.74 -3.88
CA VAL A 143 2.41 9.77 -3.64
C VAL A 143 3.82 9.16 -3.71
N PHE A 144 4.06 8.02 -3.04
CA PHE A 144 5.35 7.33 -3.14
C PHE A 144 5.66 6.86 -4.55
N MET A 145 4.68 6.31 -5.26
CA MET A 145 4.81 5.87 -6.64
C MET A 145 5.32 7.01 -7.53
N LEU A 146 4.67 8.18 -7.45
CA LEU A 146 5.07 9.37 -8.22
C LEU A 146 6.46 9.88 -7.81
N ALA A 147 6.74 9.96 -6.51
CA ALA A 147 8.01 10.47 -6.00
C ALA A 147 9.19 9.56 -6.40
N MET A 148 9.03 8.24 -6.25
CA MET A 148 10.05 7.26 -6.62
C MET A 148 10.25 7.18 -8.13
N TRP A 149 9.17 7.18 -8.92
CA TRP A 149 9.31 7.13 -10.37
C TRP A 149 10.05 8.35 -10.91
N THR A 150 9.67 9.55 -10.47
CA THR A 150 10.29 10.79 -10.96
C THR A 150 11.72 11.00 -10.48
N SER A 151 12.10 10.46 -9.31
CA SER A 151 13.42 10.71 -8.71
C SER A 151 14.41 9.57 -8.90
N LEU A 152 13.96 8.31 -8.83
CA LEU A 152 14.80 7.11 -8.86
C LEU A 152 14.58 6.25 -10.11
N GLY A 153 13.50 6.51 -10.85
CA GLY A 153 13.12 5.74 -12.02
C GLY A 153 12.22 4.53 -11.71
N PHE A 154 11.78 3.87 -12.77
CA PHE A 154 10.77 2.80 -12.70
C PHE A 154 11.27 1.56 -11.93
N ALA A 155 12.52 1.14 -12.15
CA ALA A 155 13.07 -0.07 -11.54
C ALA A 155 13.10 0.01 -10.01
N ALA A 156 13.53 1.15 -9.44
CA ALA A 156 13.58 1.34 -7.99
C ALA A 156 12.18 1.34 -7.37
N MET A 157 11.20 1.96 -8.04
CA MET A 157 9.80 1.96 -7.63
C MET A 157 9.20 0.54 -7.62
N SER A 158 9.43 -0.24 -8.69
CA SER A 158 8.92 -1.60 -8.84
C SER A 158 9.61 -2.61 -7.93
N ALA A 159 10.88 -2.41 -7.56
CA ALA A 159 11.57 -3.25 -6.58
C ALA A 159 10.83 -3.34 -5.23
N TYR A 160 10.06 -2.31 -4.86
CA TYR A 160 9.22 -2.26 -3.66
C TYR A 160 7.74 -2.62 -3.91
N ALA A 161 7.39 -3.10 -5.10
CA ALA A 161 6.03 -3.43 -5.54
C ALA A 161 5.01 -2.28 -5.41
N VAL A 162 5.48 -1.02 -5.32
CA VAL A 162 4.65 0.14 -5.02
C VAL A 162 3.45 0.29 -5.98
N PRO A 163 3.60 0.12 -7.32
CA PRO A 163 2.47 0.24 -8.24
C PRO A 163 1.38 -0.79 -7.96
N VAL A 164 1.77 -2.04 -7.69
CA VAL A 164 0.86 -3.15 -7.43
C VAL A 164 0.13 -2.96 -6.10
N LEU A 165 0.85 -2.53 -5.06
CA LEU A 165 0.26 -2.23 -3.76
C LEU A 165 -0.73 -1.06 -3.86
N ALA A 166 -0.40 0.00 -4.61
CA ALA A 166 -1.30 1.12 -4.86
C ALA A 166 -2.58 0.67 -5.60
N GLY A 167 -2.43 -0.18 -6.63
CA GLY A 167 -3.53 -0.77 -7.37
C GLY A 167 -4.43 -1.65 -6.49
N GLY A 168 -3.84 -2.52 -5.68
CA GLY A 168 -4.55 -3.38 -4.73
C GLY A 168 -5.31 -2.59 -3.67
N ALA A 169 -4.71 -1.52 -3.14
CA ALA A 169 -5.36 -0.61 -2.21
C ALA A 169 -6.56 0.12 -2.86
N ALA A 170 -6.40 0.62 -4.09
CA ALA A 170 -7.48 1.26 -4.83
C ALA A 170 -8.65 0.29 -5.12
N LEU A 171 -8.35 -0.95 -5.50
CA LEU A 171 -9.36 -1.99 -5.69
C LEU A 171 -10.03 -2.38 -4.37
N LEU A 172 -9.29 -2.35 -3.26
CA LEU A 172 -9.84 -2.59 -1.93
C LEU A 172 -10.87 -1.52 -1.54
N VAL A 173 -10.67 -0.25 -1.90
CA VAL A 173 -11.67 0.84 -1.64
C VAL A 173 -13.04 0.48 -2.18
N VAL A 174 -13.09 -0.02 -3.43
CA VAL A 174 -14.36 -0.34 -4.09
C VAL A 174 -14.93 -1.70 -3.68
N ALA A 175 -14.10 -2.58 -3.10
CA ALA A 175 -14.54 -3.85 -2.50
C ALA A 175 -15.21 -3.66 -1.13
N GLN A 176 -14.95 -2.54 -0.43
CA GLN A 176 -15.53 -2.26 0.88
C GLN A 176 -16.86 -1.52 0.78
N LYS A 177 -17.86 -2.00 1.54
CA LYS A 177 -19.14 -1.29 1.73
C LYS A 177 -18.93 0.04 2.49
N PRO A 178 -19.63 1.13 2.13
CA PRO A 178 -19.65 2.36 2.91
C PRO A 178 -20.06 2.11 4.37
N VAL A 179 -19.59 2.97 5.28
CA VAL A 179 -19.97 2.89 6.70
C VAL A 179 -21.48 3.08 6.88
N VAL A 180 -22.07 4.05 6.15
CA VAL A 180 -23.52 4.33 6.19
C VAL A 180 -24.34 3.09 5.82
N GLU A 181 -23.94 2.35 4.79
CA GLU A 181 -24.63 1.12 4.37
C GLU A 181 -24.49 0.00 5.42
N ARG A 182 -23.37 -0.06 6.14
CA ARG A 182 -23.20 -1.01 7.25
C ARG A 182 -24.09 -0.70 8.44
N ILE A 183 -24.23 0.59 8.79
CA ILE A 183 -25.10 1.02 9.88
C ILE A 183 -26.56 0.73 9.51
N SER A 184 -27.00 1.12 8.32
CA SER A 184 -28.37 0.83 7.84
C SER A 184 -28.68 -0.67 7.78
N ALA A 185 -27.76 -1.50 7.29
CA ALA A 185 -27.95 -2.95 7.28
C ALA A 185 -27.94 -3.57 8.69
N ALA A 186 -27.20 -3.00 9.64
CA ALA A 186 -27.22 -3.42 11.03
C ALA A 186 -28.56 -3.04 11.69
N GLU A 187 -29.05 -1.83 11.44
CA GLU A 187 -30.33 -1.32 11.94
C GLU A 187 -31.52 -2.12 11.38
N GLN A 188 -31.52 -2.42 10.08
CA GLN A 188 -32.54 -3.27 9.44
C GLN A 188 -32.57 -4.71 9.98
N ARG A 189 -31.45 -5.25 10.49
CA ARG A 189 -31.45 -6.57 11.15
C ARG A 189 -32.06 -6.54 12.56
N VAL A 190 -32.09 -5.38 13.20
CA VAL A 190 -32.57 -5.22 14.58
C VAL A 190 -34.07 -4.93 14.61
N LEU A 191 -34.62 -4.32 13.56
CA LEU A 191 -36.06 -4.06 13.48
C LEU A 191 -36.84 -5.35 13.15
N PRO A 192 -37.89 -5.70 13.91
CA PRO A 192 -38.75 -6.83 13.58
C PRO A 192 -39.47 -6.57 12.25
N GLU A 193 -39.64 -7.61 11.42
CA GLU A 193 -40.43 -7.48 10.19
C GLU A 193 -41.87 -7.07 10.54
N PRO A 194 -42.45 -6.09 9.83
CA PRO A 194 -43.85 -5.75 10.01
C PRO A 194 -44.70 -6.97 9.63
N ALA A 195 -45.55 -7.38 10.59
CA ALA A 195 -46.46 -8.53 10.48
C ALA A 195 -47.57 -8.32 9.44
#